data_AF-A0A564Y0C4-F1
#
_entry.id   AF-A0A564Y0C4-F1
#
_cell.length_a   1.000
_cell.length_b   1.000
_cell.length_c   1.000
_cell.angle_alpha   90.00
_cell.angle_beta   90.00
_cell.angle_gamma   90.00
#
_symmetry.space_group_name_H-M   'P 1'
#
loop_
_entity.id
_entity.type
_entity.pdbx_description
1 polymer ?
#
loop_
_entity_poly.entity_id
_entity_poly.type
_entity_poly.pdbx_seq_one_letter_code
_entity_poly.pdbx_strand_id
1 'polypeptide(L)'
;MVEGRYEAYRSALGCLGSLLELARLPAAISRIPEPENEMKYDPVGALHCIGLNPTVDVVRRTLLDILKLIFKSDDILAHFEVIGWLLNHDLLEQAVELKSPHLEAYLESRLCQSPNNIPLRRLLWRQLESRGARLEAARVLEHLATTDSSEEDLTLEDRLDYLARAIVTVKALPQSQMAETADYLADLQDRLDVAELQRQLCVELAATGTSSAASMSATFSQASVEVALNELTRGPLVSASELFSTYAEPFELHESKLLLMHFAGETDADLVEAIWLALLHRLLLNTGGGGNSSHLSSPVPPQRRRLSTRKIARGLELNIANCLGRLYSRLAAAVVTPNPLNIASSVQLHVSTTADYTFFPLVVIISTLERYAVQQNLPTNWVPAIFGDAKIPPSPEVVEAYNIIICKKDPFWMRENVRSRLMEVIYIFVAEFIDSPARLSPRQRQLQSSRMLDHLTTHLVELHAEPKSGGDHTLMGGGSGGASGVQSQHQQHLLLVEKLRGLRSHLERMASSAAAI
;
A
#
# COMPACT_ATOMS: atom_id res chain seq x y z
N MET A 1 -50.45 -12.93 -32.95
CA MET A 1 -49.36 -12.40 -33.82
C MET A 1 -47.99 -12.49 -33.17
N VAL A 2 -47.84 -12.18 -31.88
CA VAL A 2 -46.55 -12.23 -31.17
C VAL A 2 -46.02 -13.67 -31.02
N GLU A 3 -46.86 -14.65 -30.65
CA GLU A 3 -46.45 -16.06 -30.53
C GLU A 3 -45.92 -16.66 -31.84
N GLY A 4 -46.53 -16.34 -32.99
CA GLY A 4 -46.05 -16.79 -34.29
C GLY A 4 -44.67 -16.23 -34.67
N ARG A 5 -44.28 -15.06 -34.13
CA ARG A 5 -42.91 -14.53 -34.30
C ARG A 5 -41.90 -15.31 -33.45
N TYR A 6 -42.25 -15.61 -32.20
CA TYR A 6 -41.39 -16.44 -31.33
C TYR A 6 -41.18 -17.86 -31.87
N GLU A 7 -42.20 -18.46 -32.50
CA GLU A 7 -42.05 -19.75 -33.20
C GLU A 7 -41.08 -19.64 -34.38
N ALA A 8 -41.19 -18.57 -35.18
CA ALA A 8 -40.25 -18.32 -36.28
C ALA A 8 -38.82 -18.09 -35.78
N TYR A 9 -38.62 -17.31 -34.71
CA TYR A 9 -37.30 -17.13 -34.11
C TYR A 9 -36.76 -18.43 -33.52
N ARG A 10 -37.57 -19.26 -32.85
CA ARG A 10 -37.13 -20.58 -32.38
C ARG A 10 -36.65 -21.47 -33.53
N SER A 11 -37.38 -21.48 -34.65
CA SER A 11 -36.95 -22.23 -35.83
C SER A 11 -35.64 -21.69 -36.38
N ALA A 12 -35.48 -20.37 -36.46
CA ALA A 12 -34.25 -19.73 -36.93
C ALA A 12 -33.06 -20.01 -36.00
N LEU A 13 -33.25 -19.92 -34.68
CA LEU A 13 -32.24 -20.28 -33.67
C LEU A 13 -31.88 -21.76 -33.72
N GLY A 14 -32.86 -22.63 -34.00
CA GLY A 14 -32.60 -24.06 -34.23
C GLY A 14 -31.68 -24.29 -35.44
N CYS A 15 -31.91 -23.58 -36.54
CA CYS A 15 -31.02 -23.61 -37.70
C CYS A 15 -29.63 -23.05 -37.37
N LEU A 16 -29.54 -21.94 -36.64
CA LEU A 16 -28.26 -21.36 -36.19
C LEU A 16 -27.50 -22.31 -35.26
N GLY A 17 -28.21 -23.03 -34.37
CA GLY A 17 -27.66 -24.09 -33.53
C GLY A 17 -27.03 -25.21 -34.34
N SER A 18 -27.75 -25.74 -35.34
CA SER A 18 -27.21 -26.78 -36.22
C SER A 18 -26.00 -26.28 -37.03
N LEU A 19 -25.99 -25.01 -37.46
CA LEU A 19 -24.83 -24.42 -38.13
C LEU A 19 -23.64 -24.25 -37.18
N LEU A 20 -23.88 -23.89 -35.93
CA LEU A 20 -22.83 -23.75 -34.92
C LEU A 20 -22.17 -25.10 -34.61
N GLU A 21 -22.95 -26.18 -34.49
CA GLU A 21 -22.43 -27.54 -34.31
C GLU A 21 -21.57 -27.98 -35.50
N LEU A 22 -22.00 -27.67 -36.73
CA LEU A 22 -21.25 -27.96 -37.95
C LEU A 22 -19.99 -27.09 -38.10
N ALA A 23 -19.97 -25.89 -37.52
CA ALA A 23 -18.81 -25.00 -37.52
C ALA A 23 -17.64 -25.47 -36.63
N ARG A 24 -17.86 -26.51 -35.79
CA ARG A 24 -16.86 -27.16 -34.92
C ARG A 24 -15.90 -26.14 -34.29
N LEU A 25 -16.47 -25.17 -33.56
CA LEU A 25 -15.67 -24.19 -32.84
C LEU A 25 -14.98 -24.90 -31.65
N PRO A 26 -13.69 -24.64 -31.39
CA PRO A 26 -13.05 -25.04 -30.15
C PRO A 26 -13.81 -24.46 -28.95
N ALA A 27 -13.92 -25.23 -27.87
CA ALA A 27 -14.73 -24.90 -26.69
C ALA A 27 -14.37 -23.59 -25.96
N ALA A 28 -13.28 -22.92 -26.33
CA ALA A 28 -12.80 -21.68 -25.73
C ALA A 28 -12.92 -20.45 -26.65
N ILE A 29 -13.52 -20.58 -27.83
CA ILE A 29 -13.65 -19.48 -28.78
C ILE A 29 -14.93 -18.66 -28.49
N SER A 30 -14.73 -17.41 -28.10
CA SER A 30 -15.75 -16.37 -27.89
C SER A 30 -16.13 -15.60 -29.17
N ARG A 31 -15.38 -15.79 -30.27
CA ARG A 31 -15.51 -15.09 -31.56
C ARG A 31 -15.39 -16.03 -32.75
N ILE A 32 -16.32 -15.99 -33.69
CA ILE A 32 -16.22 -16.82 -34.90
C ILE A 32 -15.08 -16.28 -35.78
N PRO A 33 -14.02 -17.06 -36.10
CA PRO A 33 -12.90 -16.56 -36.89
C PRO A 33 -13.34 -16.11 -38.29
N GLU A 34 -13.03 -14.87 -38.66
CA GLU A 34 -13.20 -14.38 -40.03
C GLU A 34 -12.07 -14.93 -40.92
N PRO A 35 -12.36 -15.40 -42.14
CA PRO A 35 -11.34 -15.93 -43.06
C PRO A 35 -10.41 -14.81 -43.59
N GLU A 36 -9.10 -15.03 -43.57
CA GLU A 36 -8.06 -14.06 -43.96
C GLU A 36 -8.04 -13.66 -45.46
N ASN A 37 -8.95 -14.16 -46.30
CA ASN A 37 -8.95 -13.90 -47.76
C ASN A 37 -10.20 -13.13 -48.21
N GLU A 38 -10.10 -11.80 -48.20
CA GLU A 38 -10.97 -10.90 -48.97
C GLU A 38 -10.65 -11.02 -50.47
N MET A 39 -11.19 -12.03 -51.16
CA MET A 39 -11.33 -11.94 -52.62
C MET A 39 -12.81 -11.85 -52.97
N LYS A 40 -13.22 -10.61 -53.31
CA LYS A 40 -14.46 -10.18 -53.98
C LYS A 40 -15.64 -11.17 -53.85
N TYR A 41 -16.55 -10.90 -52.92
CA TYR A 41 -17.75 -11.70 -52.77
C TYR A 41 -19.01 -10.81 -52.69
N ASP A 42 -20.01 -11.13 -53.51
CA ASP A 42 -21.32 -10.48 -53.51
C ASP A 42 -22.17 -11.01 -52.34
N PRO A 43 -22.59 -10.16 -51.38
CA PRO A 43 -23.22 -10.60 -50.13
C PRO A 43 -24.65 -11.16 -50.30
N VAL A 44 -25.28 -10.97 -51.46
CA VAL A 44 -26.68 -11.34 -51.69
C VAL A 44 -26.80 -12.73 -52.36
N GLY A 45 -25.76 -13.21 -53.03
CA GLY A 45 -25.76 -14.49 -53.76
C GLY A 45 -25.44 -15.72 -52.91
N ALA A 46 -24.83 -15.54 -51.73
CA ALA A 46 -24.28 -16.63 -50.90
C ALA A 46 -25.30 -17.41 -50.05
N LEU A 47 -26.51 -16.87 -49.85
CA LEU A 47 -27.56 -17.57 -49.09
C LEU A 47 -28.13 -18.78 -49.85
N HIS A 48 -27.69 -19.01 -51.09
CA HIS A 48 -28.08 -20.17 -51.87
C HIS A 48 -27.20 -21.39 -51.54
N CYS A 49 -27.74 -22.20 -50.62
CA CYS A 49 -27.40 -23.60 -50.41
C CYS A 49 -25.99 -23.87 -49.88
N ILE A 50 -25.93 -24.15 -48.57
CA ILE A 50 -24.83 -24.91 -47.97
C ILE A 50 -24.74 -26.23 -48.75
N GLY A 51 -23.73 -26.37 -49.61
CA GLY A 51 -23.58 -27.54 -50.48
C GLY A 51 -23.56 -28.86 -49.71
N LEU A 52 -23.76 -29.98 -50.41
CA LEU A 52 -23.59 -31.32 -49.84
C LEU A 52 -22.13 -31.48 -49.37
N ASN A 53 -21.89 -31.49 -48.06
CA ASN A 53 -20.59 -31.34 -47.37
C ASN A 53 -19.96 -29.93 -47.43
N PRO A 54 -20.46 -28.98 -46.62
CA PRO A 54 -19.80 -27.69 -46.47
C PRO A 54 -18.47 -27.84 -45.72
N THR A 55 -17.43 -27.14 -46.19
CA THR A 55 -16.21 -26.99 -45.41
C THR A 55 -16.48 -26.12 -44.19
N VAL A 56 -15.75 -26.37 -43.10
CA VAL A 56 -15.94 -25.68 -41.81
C VAL A 56 -15.88 -24.16 -41.96
N ASP A 57 -15.03 -23.65 -42.85
CA ASP A 57 -14.90 -22.21 -43.10
C ASP A 57 -16.10 -21.61 -43.83
N VAL A 58 -16.75 -22.37 -44.72
CA VAL A 58 -17.99 -21.92 -45.39
C VAL A 58 -19.12 -21.83 -44.37
N VAL A 59 -19.23 -22.80 -43.45
CA VAL A 59 -20.24 -22.78 -42.38
C VAL A 59 -20.04 -21.57 -41.45
N ARG A 60 -18.79 -21.25 -41.08
CA ARG A 60 -18.48 -20.08 -40.25
C ARG A 60 -18.83 -18.76 -40.95
N ARG A 61 -18.52 -18.64 -42.24
CA ARG A 61 -18.87 -17.45 -43.04
C ARG A 61 -20.37 -17.29 -43.17
N THR A 62 -21.10 -18.33 -43.53
CA THR A 62 -22.55 -18.25 -43.68
C THR A 62 -23.22 -17.91 -42.35
N LEU A 63 -22.74 -18.46 -41.23
CA LEU A 63 -23.21 -18.09 -39.90
C LEU A 63 -23.01 -16.59 -39.62
N LEU A 64 -21.81 -16.06 -39.87
CA LEU A 64 -21.49 -14.63 -39.72
C LEU A 64 -22.36 -13.75 -40.64
N ASP A 65 -22.57 -14.16 -41.89
CA ASP A 65 -23.38 -13.42 -42.86
C ASP A 65 -24.85 -13.37 -42.44
N ILE A 66 -25.39 -14.49 -41.94
CA ILE A 66 -26.76 -14.55 -41.40
C ILE A 66 -26.88 -13.65 -40.16
N LEU A 67 -25.91 -13.67 -39.24
CA LEU A 67 -25.91 -12.77 -38.08
C LEU A 67 -25.86 -11.30 -38.51
N LYS A 68 -24.95 -10.94 -39.42
CA LYS A 68 -24.85 -9.58 -39.98
C LYS A 68 -26.13 -9.16 -40.69
N LEU A 69 -26.87 -10.07 -41.33
CA LEU A 69 -28.16 -9.80 -41.94
C LEU A 69 -29.25 -9.53 -40.89
N ILE A 70 -29.31 -10.34 -39.83
CA ILE A 70 -30.28 -10.16 -38.74
C ILE A 70 -30.07 -8.83 -38.05
N PHE A 71 -28.81 -8.44 -37.75
CA PHE A 71 -28.51 -7.17 -37.11
C PHE A 71 -28.70 -5.93 -37.99
N LYS A 72 -28.88 -6.11 -39.31
CA LYS A 72 -29.35 -5.06 -40.24
C LYS A 72 -30.87 -4.88 -40.25
N SER A 73 -31.62 -5.80 -39.65
CA SER A 73 -33.08 -5.68 -39.56
C SER A 73 -33.50 -4.76 -38.41
N ASP A 74 -34.64 -4.07 -38.54
CA ASP A 74 -35.19 -3.18 -37.50
C ASP A 74 -36.00 -3.93 -36.42
N ASP A 75 -35.94 -5.27 -36.38
CA ASP A 75 -36.75 -6.08 -35.48
C ASP A 75 -36.06 -6.29 -34.12
N ILE A 76 -36.49 -5.52 -33.12
CA ILE A 76 -35.96 -5.54 -31.75
C ILE A 76 -36.03 -6.94 -31.13
N LEU A 77 -37.13 -7.67 -31.35
CA LEU A 77 -37.34 -8.99 -30.74
C LEU A 77 -36.39 -10.03 -31.35
N ALA A 78 -36.14 -9.95 -32.66
CA ALA A 78 -35.18 -10.81 -33.33
C ALA A 78 -33.76 -10.58 -32.79
N HIS A 79 -33.38 -9.31 -32.55
CA HIS A 79 -32.08 -8.98 -31.95
C HIS A 79 -31.97 -9.56 -30.54
N PHE A 80 -33.02 -9.42 -29.71
CA PHE A 80 -33.03 -9.92 -28.34
C PHE A 80 -32.86 -11.45 -28.27
N GLU A 81 -33.57 -12.20 -29.11
CA GLU A 81 -33.47 -13.67 -29.16
C GLU A 81 -32.10 -14.14 -29.65
N VAL A 82 -31.53 -13.49 -30.67
CA VAL A 82 -30.20 -13.84 -31.20
C VAL A 82 -29.09 -13.46 -30.24
N ILE A 83 -29.17 -12.30 -29.57
CA ILE A 83 -28.22 -11.93 -28.52
C ILE A 83 -28.30 -12.94 -27.37
N GLY A 84 -29.51 -13.30 -26.92
CA GLY A 84 -29.69 -14.34 -25.90
C GLY A 84 -29.10 -15.68 -26.31
N TRP A 85 -29.28 -16.09 -27.57
CA TRP A 85 -28.68 -17.30 -28.11
C TRP A 85 -27.15 -17.24 -28.15
N LEU A 86 -26.55 -16.13 -28.59
CA LEU A 86 -25.09 -15.95 -28.61
C LEU A 86 -24.49 -16.06 -27.19
N LEU A 87 -25.14 -15.44 -26.21
CA LEU A 87 -24.70 -15.48 -24.81
C LEU A 87 -24.82 -16.89 -24.20
N ASN A 88 -25.86 -17.65 -24.55
CA ASN A 88 -26.04 -19.03 -24.09
C ASN A 88 -24.99 -20.00 -24.67
N HIS A 89 -24.28 -19.61 -25.72
CA HIS A 89 -23.22 -20.40 -26.38
C HIS A 89 -21.81 -19.80 -26.15
N ASP A 90 -21.63 -18.94 -25.16
CA ASP A 90 -20.35 -18.29 -24.79
C ASP A 90 -19.71 -17.41 -25.90
N LEU A 91 -20.48 -17.00 -26.91
CA LEU A 91 -20.03 -16.16 -28.03
C LEU A 91 -20.06 -14.66 -27.68
N LEU A 92 -19.46 -14.30 -26.54
CA LEU A 92 -19.50 -12.96 -25.96
C LEU A 92 -18.83 -11.90 -26.86
N GLU A 93 -17.69 -12.22 -27.46
CA GLU A 93 -16.97 -11.28 -28.33
C GLU A 93 -17.69 -11.04 -29.65
N GLN A 94 -18.35 -12.08 -30.17
CA GLN A 94 -19.17 -11.96 -31.37
C GLN A 94 -20.35 -11.01 -31.16
N ALA A 95 -21.02 -11.08 -30.01
CA ALA A 95 -22.09 -10.15 -29.66
C ALA A 95 -21.59 -8.70 -29.60
N VAL A 96 -20.38 -8.48 -29.07
CA VAL A 96 -19.76 -7.15 -28.96
C VAL A 96 -19.39 -6.57 -30.33
N GLU A 97 -18.84 -7.40 -31.22
CA GLU A 97 -18.38 -6.99 -32.56
C GLU A 97 -19.53 -6.61 -33.50
N LEU A 98 -20.67 -7.27 -33.35
CA LEU A 98 -21.84 -7.04 -34.20
C LEU A 98 -22.50 -5.68 -33.97
N LYS A 99 -22.14 -4.95 -32.88
CA LYS A 99 -22.55 -3.57 -32.59
C LYS A 99 -24.05 -3.31 -32.82
N SER A 100 -24.89 -4.24 -32.34
CA SER A 100 -26.35 -4.07 -32.44
C SER A 100 -26.79 -2.83 -31.66
N PRO A 101 -27.69 -2.00 -32.23
CA PRO A 101 -28.25 -0.84 -31.52
C PRO A 101 -29.10 -1.22 -30.30
N HIS A 102 -29.50 -2.49 -30.19
CA HIS A 102 -30.39 -3.00 -29.14
C HIS A 102 -29.65 -3.83 -28.08
N LEU A 103 -28.33 -3.98 -28.20
CA LEU A 103 -27.52 -4.77 -27.28
C LEU A 103 -27.52 -4.17 -25.87
N GLU A 104 -27.34 -2.86 -25.73
CA GLU A 104 -27.38 -2.18 -24.43
C GLU A 104 -28.74 -2.37 -23.74
N ALA A 105 -29.84 -2.11 -24.45
CA ALA A 105 -31.20 -2.30 -23.93
C ALA A 105 -31.49 -3.76 -23.53
N TYR A 106 -30.97 -4.72 -24.30
CA TYR A 106 -31.07 -6.13 -23.94
C TYR A 106 -30.33 -6.43 -22.63
N LEU A 107 -29.08 -5.99 -22.52
CA LEU A 107 -28.23 -6.22 -21.34
C LEU A 107 -28.81 -5.56 -20.10
N GLU A 108 -29.26 -4.31 -20.20
CA GLU A 108 -29.94 -3.61 -19.11
C GLU A 108 -31.19 -4.38 -18.66
N SER A 109 -32.03 -4.85 -19.58
CA SER A 109 -33.23 -5.61 -19.23
C SER A 109 -32.91 -6.92 -18.48
N ARG A 110 -31.82 -7.60 -18.87
CA ARG A 110 -31.36 -8.84 -18.23
C ARG A 110 -30.70 -8.58 -16.89
N LEU A 111 -29.99 -7.47 -16.75
CA LEU A 111 -29.39 -7.03 -15.50
C LEU A 111 -30.44 -6.51 -14.51
N CYS A 112 -31.57 -5.96 -14.97
CA CYS A 112 -32.70 -5.67 -14.09
C CYS A 112 -33.28 -6.94 -13.44
N GLN A 113 -33.24 -8.08 -14.15
CA GLN A 113 -33.71 -9.37 -13.63
C GLN A 113 -32.64 -10.09 -12.81
N SER A 114 -31.37 -9.95 -13.20
CA SER A 114 -30.22 -10.61 -12.59
C SER A 114 -29.07 -9.62 -12.38
N PRO A 115 -29.14 -8.75 -11.34
CA PRO A 115 -28.19 -7.65 -11.17
C PRO A 115 -26.77 -8.14 -10.89
N ASN A 116 -26.60 -9.34 -10.32
CA ASN A 116 -25.30 -9.87 -9.92
C ASN A 116 -24.63 -10.75 -10.99
N ASN A 117 -25.14 -10.74 -12.22
CA ASN A 117 -24.54 -11.50 -13.32
C ASN A 117 -23.30 -10.78 -13.87
N ILE A 118 -22.12 -11.21 -13.41
CA ILE A 118 -20.82 -10.62 -13.76
C ILE A 118 -20.50 -10.72 -15.26
N PRO A 119 -20.67 -11.86 -15.95
CA PRO A 119 -20.41 -11.96 -17.39
C PRO A 119 -21.19 -10.94 -18.21
N LEU A 120 -22.48 -10.76 -17.89
CA LEU A 120 -23.33 -9.79 -18.56
C LEU A 120 -22.87 -8.34 -18.32
N ARG A 121 -22.46 -8.01 -17.08
CA ARG A 121 -21.89 -6.69 -16.77
C ARG A 121 -20.55 -6.43 -17.44
N ARG A 122 -19.67 -7.42 -17.49
CA ARG A 122 -18.39 -7.33 -18.22
C ARG A 122 -18.64 -7.03 -19.70
N LEU A 123 -19.67 -7.62 -20.29
CA LEU A 123 -20.06 -7.34 -21.66
C LEU A 123 -20.65 -5.93 -21.82
N LEU A 124 -21.53 -5.51 -20.91
CA LEU A 124 -22.09 -4.16 -20.90
C LEU A 124 -20.99 -3.09 -20.81
N TRP A 125 -20.04 -3.27 -19.90
CA TRP A 125 -18.89 -2.37 -19.75
C TRP A 125 -18.09 -2.26 -21.06
N ARG A 126 -17.75 -3.37 -21.71
CA ARG A 126 -17.04 -3.38 -23.01
C ARG A 126 -17.82 -2.64 -24.10
N GLN A 127 -19.15 -2.76 -24.12
CA GLN A 127 -20.00 -2.03 -25.06
C GLN A 127 -19.97 -0.52 -24.81
N LEU A 128 -20.16 -0.11 -23.55
CA LEU A 128 -20.14 1.30 -23.16
C LEU A 128 -18.79 1.97 -23.44
N GLU A 129 -17.68 1.25 -23.23
CA GLU A 129 -16.34 1.72 -23.63
C GLU A 129 -16.23 1.91 -25.14
N SER A 130 -16.72 0.95 -25.93
CA SER A 130 -16.70 1.05 -27.39
C SER A 130 -17.52 2.23 -27.93
N ARG A 131 -18.59 2.62 -27.22
CA ARG A 131 -19.43 3.79 -27.52
C ARG A 131 -18.81 5.10 -27.01
N GLY A 132 -17.86 5.04 -26.08
CA GLY A 132 -17.29 6.21 -25.42
C GLY A 132 -18.16 6.79 -24.29
N ALA A 133 -19.16 6.04 -23.82
CA ALA A 133 -20.03 6.39 -22.69
C ALA A 133 -19.30 6.17 -21.35
N ARG A 134 -18.27 6.98 -21.09
CA ARG A 134 -17.30 6.78 -19.99
C ARG A 134 -17.92 6.75 -18.59
N LEU A 135 -18.89 7.62 -18.33
CA LEU A 135 -19.51 7.73 -17.00
C LEU A 135 -20.38 6.51 -16.68
N GLU A 136 -21.14 6.03 -17.64
CA GLU A 136 -21.94 4.80 -17.51
C GLU A 136 -21.03 3.58 -17.36
N ALA A 137 -19.96 3.51 -18.15
CA ALA A 137 -18.94 2.47 -18.04
C ALA A 137 -18.32 2.43 -16.63
N ALA A 138 -17.97 3.59 -16.07
CA ALA A 138 -17.42 3.70 -14.73
C ALA A 138 -18.39 3.21 -13.64
N ARG A 139 -19.69 3.47 -13.77
CA ARG A 139 -20.72 2.98 -12.83
C ARG A 139 -20.89 1.47 -12.90
N VAL A 140 -20.81 0.88 -14.09
CA VAL A 140 -20.83 -0.58 -14.25
C VAL A 140 -19.61 -1.22 -13.60
N LEU A 141 -18.43 -0.62 -13.76
CA LEU A 141 -17.19 -1.04 -13.12
C LEU A 141 -17.22 -0.91 -11.59
N GLU A 142 -17.73 0.21 -11.06
CA GLU A 142 -17.94 0.41 -9.63
C GLU A 142 -18.79 -0.72 -9.06
N HIS A 143 -19.92 -1.02 -9.71
CA HIS A 143 -20.80 -2.07 -9.23
C HIS A 143 -20.16 -3.46 -9.33
N LEU A 144 -19.36 -3.74 -10.38
CA LEU A 144 -18.58 -4.98 -10.47
C LEU A 144 -17.56 -5.12 -9.33
N ALA A 145 -17.02 -4.01 -8.82
CA ALA A 145 -16.13 -4.02 -7.67
C ALA A 145 -16.87 -4.26 -6.34
N THR A 146 -18.11 -3.78 -6.22
CA THR A 146 -18.92 -3.89 -5.00
C THR A 146 -19.90 -5.06 -4.98
N THR A 147 -19.93 -5.92 -6.01
CA THR A 147 -20.87 -7.05 -6.05
C THR A 147 -20.49 -8.17 -5.10
N ASP A 148 -21.48 -8.59 -4.31
CA ASP A 148 -21.41 -9.71 -3.34
C ASP A 148 -21.78 -11.05 -3.99
N SER A 149 -21.44 -11.26 -5.26
CA SER A 149 -21.83 -12.48 -5.97
C SER A 149 -20.98 -13.66 -5.52
N SER A 150 -21.57 -14.57 -4.73
CA SER A 150 -20.98 -15.85 -4.34
C SER A 150 -20.88 -16.87 -5.48
N GLU A 151 -21.42 -16.56 -6.66
CA GLU A 151 -21.55 -17.50 -7.79
C GLU A 151 -20.33 -17.54 -8.72
N GLU A 152 -19.52 -16.48 -8.77
CA GLU A 152 -18.23 -16.48 -9.45
C GLU A 152 -17.13 -16.04 -8.48
N ASP A 153 -15.98 -16.72 -8.51
CA ASP A 153 -14.78 -16.43 -7.74
C ASP A 153 -14.15 -15.08 -8.16
N LEU A 154 -14.81 -13.96 -7.89
CA LEU A 154 -14.19 -12.63 -7.99
C LEU A 154 -13.11 -12.52 -6.91
N THR A 155 -11.89 -12.22 -7.32
CA THR A 155 -10.80 -11.98 -6.39
C THR A 155 -10.71 -10.50 -6.02
N LEU A 156 -10.07 -10.20 -4.88
CA LEU A 156 -9.75 -8.83 -4.47
C LEU A 156 -8.94 -8.08 -5.55
N GLU A 157 -8.04 -8.77 -6.26
CA GLU A 157 -7.24 -8.19 -7.34
C GLU A 157 -8.13 -7.79 -8.54
N ASP A 158 -9.11 -8.62 -8.92
CA ASP A 158 -10.06 -8.26 -9.98
C ASP A 158 -10.85 -6.98 -9.64
N ARG A 159 -11.21 -6.82 -8.36
CA ARG A 159 -11.97 -5.65 -7.89
C ARG A 159 -11.13 -4.39 -7.82
N LEU A 160 -9.88 -4.50 -7.39
CA LEU A 160 -8.89 -3.41 -7.48
C LEU A 160 -8.72 -2.96 -8.94
N ASP A 161 -8.61 -3.92 -9.87
CA ASP A 161 -8.53 -3.62 -11.29
C ASP A 161 -9.78 -2.91 -11.83
N TYR A 162 -10.99 -3.32 -11.40
CA TYR A 162 -12.23 -2.63 -11.78
C TYR A 162 -12.30 -1.21 -11.23
N LEU A 163 -11.95 -0.98 -9.96
CA LEU A 163 -11.91 0.36 -9.37
C LEU A 163 -10.87 1.25 -10.06
N ALA A 164 -9.67 0.72 -10.30
CA ALA A 164 -8.61 1.45 -11.01
C ALA A 164 -9.05 1.85 -12.42
N ARG A 165 -9.71 0.94 -13.16
CA ARG A 165 -10.30 1.24 -14.47
C ARG A 165 -11.44 2.25 -14.38
N ALA A 166 -12.29 2.17 -13.36
CA ALA A 166 -13.35 3.16 -13.15
C ALA A 166 -12.76 4.56 -12.96
N ILE A 167 -11.70 4.70 -12.15
CA ILE A 167 -11.02 5.98 -11.93
C ILE A 167 -10.38 6.50 -13.23
N VAL A 168 -9.72 5.64 -14.01
CA VAL A 168 -9.09 6.04 -15.28
C VAL A 168 -10.16 6.45 -16.31
N THR A 169 -11.26 5.70 -16.42
CA THR A 169 -12.35 6.02 -17.35
C THR A 169 -13.01 7.33 -16.98
N VAL A 170 -13.21 7.62 -15.68
CA VAL A 170 -13.70 8.91 -15.21
C VAL A 170 -12.68 10.00 -15.57
N LYS A 171 -11.41 9.88 -15.19
CA LYS A 171 -10.36 10.89 -15.47
C LYS A 171 -10.17 11.22 -16.96
N ALA A 172 -10.62 10.35 -17.86
CA ALA A 172 -10.58 10.58 -19.30
C ALA A 172 -11.76 11.40 -19.86
N LEU A 173 -12.72 11.85 -19.02
CA LEU A 173 -13.82 12.72 -19.47
C LEU A 173 -13.33 14.14 -19.82
N PRO A 174 -14.10 14.89 -20.64
CA PRO A 174 -13.86 16.31 -20.89
C PRO A 174 -13.92 17.13 -19.60
N GLN A 175 -13.13 18.21 -19.56
CA GLN A 175 -12.93 19.04 -18.36
C GLN A 175 -14.22 19.62 -17.76
N SER A 176 -15.25 19.87 -18.58
CA SER A 176 -16.58 20.32 -18.13
C SER A 176 -17.32 19.28 -17.30
N GLN A 177 -17.35 18.04 -17.77
CA GLN A 177 -18.01 16.93 -17.05
C GLN A 177 -17.19 16.48 -15.84
N MET A 178 -15.87 16.68 -15.87
CA MET A 178 -14.99 16.34 -14.75
C MET A 178 -15.25 17.12 -13.47
N ALA A 179 -15.58 18.41 -13.59
CA ALA A 179 -15.94 19.21 -12.43
C ALA A 179 -17.23 18.72 -11.77
N GLU A 180 -18.21 18.28 -12.57
CA GLU A 180 -19.49 17.75 -12.07
C GLU A 180 -19.34 16.37 -11.41
N THR A 181 -18.36 15.57 -11.85
CA THR A 181 -18.10 14.23 -11.31
C THR A 181 -16.97 14.20 -10.28
N ALA A 182 -16.54 15.35 -9.76
CA ALA A 182 -15.42 15.41 -8.82
C ALA A 182 -15.68 14.62 -7.54
N ASP A 183 -16.87 14.77 -6.97
CA ASP A 183 -17.29 14.05 -5.76
C ASP A 183 -17.33 12.53 -6.01
N TYR A 184 -17.91 12.12 -7.15
CA TYR A 184 -17.92 10.71 -7.57
C TYR A 184 -16.52 10.12 -7.76
N LEU A 185 -15.59 10.92 -8.32
CA LEU A 185 -14.20 10.51 -8.47
C LEU A 185 -13.52 10.33 -7.12
N ALA A 186 -13.78 11.21 -6.15
CA ALA A 186 -13.27 11.08 -4.79
C ALA A 186 -13.80 9.80 -4.13
N ASP A 187 -15.11 9.53 -4.23
CA ASP A 187 -15.72 8.31 -3.67
C ASP A 187 -15.12 7.02 -4.27
N LEU A 188 -14.73 7.03 -5.55
CA LEU A 188 -14.05 5.89 -6.18
C LEU A 188 -12.61 5.74 -5.70
N GLN A 189 -11.90 6.85 -5.47
CA GLN A 189 -10.54 6.85 -4.94
C GLN A 189 -10.52 6.33 -3.50
N ASP A 190 -11.41 6.81 -2.64
CA ASP A 190 -11.53 6.35 -1.25
C ASP A 190 -11.79 4.84 -1.20
N ARG A 191 -12.64 4.32 -2.10
CA ARG A 191 -12.89 2.88 -2.20
C ARG A 191 -11.68 2.08 -2.69
N LEU A 192 -10.92 2.63 -3.63
CA LEU A 192 -9.67 2.01 -4.06
C LEU A 192 -8.67 1.96 -2.91
N ASP A 193 -8.54 3.05 -2.15
CA ASP A 193 -7.63 3.14 -1.01
C ASP A 193 -8.03 2.14 0.09
N VAL A 194 -9.32 2.00 0.40
CA VAL A 194 -9.82 0.95 1.33
C VAL A 194 -9.51 -0.45 0.81
N ALA A 195 -9.71 -0.71 -0.48
CA ALA A 195 -9.40 -2.00 -1.10
C ALA A 195 -7.88 -2.30 -1.07
N GLU A 196 -7.03 -1.29 -1.20
CA GLU A 196 -5.58 -1.43 -1.04
C GLU A 196 -5.19 -1.72 0.40
N LEU A 197 -5.87 -1.11 1.39
CA LEU A 197 -5.71 -1.43 2.81
C LEU A 197 -6.14 -2.86 3.10
N GLN A 198 -7.26 -3.33 2.52
CA GLN A 198 -7.71 -4.72 2.60
C GLN A 198 -6.65 -5.68 2.03
N ARG A 199 -6.09 -5.38 0.86
CA ARG A 199 -5.00 -6.18 0.26
C ARG A 199 -3.76 -6.21 1.14
N GLN A 200 -3.39 -5.07 1.73
CA GLN A 200 -2.26 -4.99 2.65
C GLN A 200 -2.48 -5.84 3.90
N LEU A 201 -3.70 -5.84 4.44
CA LEU A 201 -4.07 -6.66 5.58
C LEU A 201 -3.93 -8.15 5.24
N CYS A 202 -4.37 -8.59 4.06
CA CYS A 202 -4.16 -9.96 3.58
C CYS A 202 -2.67 -10.35 3.57
N VAL A 203 -1.80 -9.45 3.11
CA VAL A 203 -0.35 -9.69 3.07
C VAL A 203 0.24 -9.79 4.48
N GLU A 204 -0.14 -8.90 5.39
CA GLU A 204 0.33 -8.94 6.79
C GLU A 204 -0.16 -10.22 7.49
N LEU A 205 -1.42 -10.57 7.29
CA LEU A 205 -2.06 -11.76 7.87
C LEU A 205 -1.41 -13.05 7.32
N ALA A 206 -1.11 -13.14 6.02
CA ALA A 206 -0.35 -14.25 5.44
C ALA A 206 1.08 -14.37 6.03
N ALA A 207 1.74 -13.24 6.28
CA ALA A 207 3.07 -13.21 6.90
C ALA A 207 3.03 -13.68 8.38
N THR A 208 1.94 -13.38 9.10
CA THR A 208 1.73 -13.89 10.46
C THR A 208 1.47 -15.40 10.48
N GLY A 209 0.69 -15.93 9.52
CA GLY A 209 0.39 -17.36 9.43
C GLY A 209 1.57 -18.25 9.01
N THR A 210 2.52 -17.71 8.24
CA THR A 210 3.72 -18.45 7.77
C THR A 210 4.88 -18.44 8.76
N SER A 211 4.87 -17.53 9.74
CA SER A 211 5.94 -17.44 10.74
C SER A 211 5.83 -18.57 11.76
N SER A 212 6.68 -19.59 11.64
CA SER A 212 6.84 -20.69 12.61
C SER A 212 7.10 -20.24 14.07
N ALA A 213 7.45 -18.97 14.30
CA ALA A 213 7.57 -18.37 15.63
C ALA A 213 6.23 -17.88 16.22
N ALA A 214 5.22 -17.62 15.38
CA ALA A 214 3.87 -17.27 15.82
C ALA A 214 3.12 -18.49 16.40
N SER A 215 3.54 -19.73 16.11
CA SER A 215 3.06 -20.95 16.77
C SER A 215 3.29 -20.98 18.30
N MET A 216 4.08 -20.03 18.84
CA MET A 216 4.29 -19.88 20.28
C MET A 216 3.46 -18.75 20.92
N SER A 217 2.76 -17.93 20.13
CA SER A 217 1.81 -16.95 20.66
C SER A 217 0.41 -17.56 20.68
N ALA A 218 -0.12 -17.78 21.87
CA ALA A 218 -1.36 -18.53 22.14
C ALA A 218 -2.68 -17.83 21.72
N THR A 219 -2.63 -16.86 20.80
CA THR A 219 -3.74 -15.90 20.59
C THR A 219 -4.75 -16.30 19.52
N PHE A 220 -4.35 -17.00 18.43
CA PHE A 220 -5.28 -17.40 17.37
C PHE A 220 -4.83 -18.67 16.63
N SER A 221 -5.79 -19.37 16.01
CA SER A 221 -5.52 -20.64 15.30
C SER A 221 -5.14 -20.39 13.84
N GLN A 222 -4.30 -21.26 13.26
CA GLN A 222 -3.98 -21.20 11.83
C GLN A 222 -5.24 -21.31 10.95
N ALA A 223 -6.23 -22.12 11.37
CA ALA A 223 -7.50 -22.25 10.67
C ALA A 223 -8.30 -20.93 10.63
N SER A 224 -8.31 -20.16 11.72
CA SER A 224 -8.97 -18.83 11.72
C SER A 224 -8.26 -17.81 10.81
N VAL A 225 -6.93 -17.93 10.66
CA VAL A 225 -6.15 -17.09 9.73
C VAL A 225 -6.52 -17.44 8.28
N GLU A 226 -6.61 -18.73 7.95
CA GLU A 226 -6.97 -19.18 6.60
C GLU A 226 -8.41 -18.79 6.21
N VAL A 227 -9.36 -18.88 7.16
CA VAL A 227 -10.75 -18.42 6.95
C VAL A 227 -10.80 -16.92 6.68
N ALA A 228 -10.18 -16.11 7.54
CA ALA A 228 -10.14 -14.66 7.38
C ALA A 228 -9.46 -14.25 6.05
N LEU A 229 -8.39 -14.94 5.65
CA LEU A 229 -7.73 -14.67 4.38
C LEU A 229 -8.63 -15.00 3.19
N ASN A 230 -9.38 -16.09 3.23
CA ASN A 230 -10.32 -16.44 2.18
C ASN A 230 -11.48 -15.43 2.10
N GLU A 231 -12.00 -14.98 3.25
CA GLU A 231 -13.05 -13.95 3.32
C GLU A 231 -12.57 -12.60 2.79
N LEU A 232 -11.35 -12.17 3.13
CA LEU A 232 -10.81 -10.90 2.63
C LEU A 232 -10.40 -10.95 1.15
N THR A 233 -10.05 -12.12 0.61
CA THR A 233 -9.60 -12.25 -0.78
C THR A 233 -10.72 -12.55 -1.77
N ARG A 234 -11.78 -13.25 -1.33
CA ARG A 234 -12.92 -13.65 -2.19
C ARG A 234 -14.25 -13.05 -1.75
N GLY A 235 -14.35 -12.61 -0.49
CA GLY A 235 -15.52 -11.90 0.02
C GLY A 235 -15.53 -10.43 -0.40
N PRO A 236 -16.59 -9.66 -0.05
CA PRO A 236 -16.85 -8.28 -0.47
C PRO A 236 -15.77 -7.26 -0.07
N LEU A 237 -15.83 -6.06 -0.64
CA LEU A 237 -15.03 -4.93 -0.15
C LEU A 237 -15.57 -4.50 1.21
N VAL A 238 -14.70 -4.51 2.21
CA VAL A 238 -15.05 -4.26 3.61
C VAL A 238 -14.76 -2.81 3.98
N SER A 239 -15.58 -2.20 4.83
CA SER A 239 -15.34 -0.83 5.30
C SER A 239 -14.08 -0.73 6.17
N ALA A 240 -13.45 0.46 6.23
CA ALA A 240 -12.24 0.66 7.04
C ALA A 240 -12.46 0.33 8.54
N SER A 241 -13.61 0.69 9.11
CA SER A 241 -13.96 0.40 10.50
C SER A 241 -14.10 -1.11 10.75
N GLU A 242 -14.69 -1.84 9.82
CA GLU A 242 -14.85 -3.29 9.92
C GLU A 242 -13.51 -4.02 9.68
N LEU A 243 -12.67 -3.53 8.76
CA LEU A 243 -11.29 -4.00 8.61
C LEU A 243 -10.52 -3.85 9.92
N PHE A 244 -10.74 -2.76 10.66
CA PHE A 244 -10.11 -2.53 11.95
C PHE A 244 -10.61 -3.49 13.03
N SER A 245 -11.92 -3.53 13.29
CA SER A 245 -12.50 -4.28 14.41
C SER A 245 -12.53 -5.80 14.19
N THR A 246 -12.80 -6.24 12.96
CA THR A 246 -13.04 -7.67 12.66
C THR A 246 -11.74 -8.39 12.33
N TYR A 247 -10.74 -7.69 11.80
CA TYR A 247 -9.50 -8.31 11.30
C TYR A 247 -8.25 -7.72 11.95
N ALA A 248 -8.01 -6.40 11.88
CA ALA A 248 -6.76 -5.84 12.36
C ALA A 248 -6.58 -5.99 13.88
N GLU A 249 -7.64 -5.76 14.66
CA GLU A 249 -7.65 -5.91 16.11
C GLU A 249 -7.42 -7.35 16.57
N PRO A 250 -8.23 -8.34 16.15
CA PRO A 250 -8.13 -9.72 16.65
C PRO A 250 -6.84 -10.44 16.25
N PHE A 251 -6.29 -10.13 15.07
CA PHE A 251 -5.03 -10.72 14.59
C PHE A 251 -3.79 -9.90 14.96
N GLU A 252 -3.94 -8.83 15.75
CA GLU A 252 -2.84 -7.97 16.21
C GLU A 252 -1.96 -7.44 15.04
N LEU A 253 -2.62 -7.00 13.96
CA LEU A 253 -1.96 -6.48 12.76
C LEU A 253 -1.62 -5.00 12.92
N HIS A 254 -0.60 -4.71 13.72
CA HIS A 254 -0.27 -3.36 14.16
C HIS A 254 0.10 -2.41 13.01
N GLU A 255 0.75 -2.89 11.92
CA GLU A 255 1.04 -2.03 10.77
C GLU A 255 -0.27 -1.59 10.10
N SER A 256 -1.19 -2.54 9.87
CA SER A 256 -2.50 -2.27 9.29
C SER A 256 -3.39 -1.39 10.18
N LYS A 257 -3.36 -1.56 11.51
CA LYS A 257 -4.09 -0.68 12.46
C LYS A 257 -3.72 0.78 12.29
N LEU A 258 -2.42 1.10 12.23
CA LEU A 258 -1.93 2.47 12.07
C LEU A 258 -2.36 3.08 10.72
N LEU A 259 -2.30 2.29 9.65
CA LEU A 259 -2.72 2.75 8.32
C LEU A 259 -4.23 2.99 8.23
N LEU A 260 -5.04 2.12 8.85
CA LEU A 260 -6.50 2.29 8.92
C LEU A 260 -6.89 3.52 9.74
N MET A 261 -6.25 3.76 10.88
CA MET A 261 -6.49 4.96 11.69
C MET A 261 -6.10 6.24 10.93
N HIS A 262 -4.97 6.21 10.22
CA HIS A 262 -4.56 7.34 9.38
C HIS A 262 -5.57 7.61 8.26
N PHE A 263 -6.04 6.56 7.59
CA PHE A 263 -7.07 6.67 6.55
C PHE A 263 -8.39 7.23 7.10
N ALA A 264 -8.82 6.79 8.29
CA ALA A 264 -10.02 7.30 8.94
C ALA A 264 -9.88 8.73 9.50
N GLY A 265 -8.65 9.25 9.58
CA GLY A 265 -8.37 10.54 10.21
C GLY A 265 -8.57 10.54 11.73
N GLU A 266 -8.59 9.37 12.37
CA GLU A 266 -8.79 9.24 13.82
C GLU A 266 -7.47 9.48 14.57
N THR A 267 -7.33 10.67 15.15
CA THR A 267 -6.10 11.12 15.83
C THR A 267 -6.11 10.84 17.34
N ASP A 268 -6.45 9.62 17.76
CA ASP A 268 -6.29 9.23 19.17
C ASP A 268 -4.81 8.96 19.47
N ALA A 269 -4.14 9.96 20.05
CA ALA A 269 -2.71 9.92 20.33
C ALA A 269 -2.34 8.77 21.28
N ASP A 270 -3.16 8.51 22.31
CA ASP A 270 -2.87 7.45 23.30
C ASP A 270 -2.96 6.07 22.64
N LEU A 271 -3.96 5.87 21.77
CA LEU A 271 -4.11 4.63 21.00
C LEU A 271 -2.98 4.44 20.00
N VAL A 272 -2.60 5.49 19.25
CA VAL A 272 -1.47 5.45 18.32
C VAL A 272 -0.18 5.08 19.06
N GLU A 273 0.12 5.73 20.19
CA GLU A 273 1.29 5.41 21.00
C GLU A 273 1.26 3.95 21.49
N ALA A 274 0.11 3.47 21.95
CA ALA A 274 -0.06 2.08 22.41
C ALA A 274 0.21 1.06 21.29
N ILE A 275 -0.30 1.30 20.08
CA ILE A 275 -0.09 0.43 18.91
C ILE A 275 1.40 0.42 18.52
N TRP A 276 2.06 1.58 18.51
CA TRP A 276 3.49 1.68 18.24
C TRP A 276 4.34 0.94 19.28
N LEU A 277 4.02 1.08 20.57
CA LEU A 277 4.70 0.34 21.64
C LEU A 277 4.56 -1.17 21.44
N ALA A 278 3.35 -1.65 21.14
CA ALA A 278 3.09 -3.07 20.92
C ALA A 278 3.82 -3.59 19.66
N LEU A 279 3.82 -2.82 18.56
CA LEU A 279 4.56 -3.14 17.33
C LEU A 279 6.07 -3.26 17.61
N LEU A 280 6.65 -2.26 18.28
CA LEU A 280 8.09 -2.22 18.56
C LEU A 280 8.48 -3.33 19.53
N HIS A 281 7.69 -3.60 20.57
CA HIS A 281 7.92 -4.74 21.46
C HIS A 281 7.89 -6.07 20.69
N ARG A 282 6.91 -6.27 19.80
CA ARG A 282 6.85 -7.46 18.94
C ARG A 282 8.11 -7.60 18.10
N LEU A 283 8.56 -6.53 17.43
CA LEU A 283 9.77 -6.57 16.60
C LEU A 283 11.04 -6.87 17.42
N LEU A 284 11.15 -6.30 18.61
CA LEU A 284 12.30 -6.50 19.50
C LEU A 284 12.32 -7.89 20.16
N LEU A 285 11.16 -8.50 20.40
CA LEU A 285 11.03 -9.83 21.01
C LEU A 285 11.18 -10.98 20.01
N ASN A 286 10.70 -10.81 18.77
CA ASN A 286 10.61 -11.90 17.78
C ASN A 286 11.98 -12.43 17.29
N THR A 287 13.10 -11.82 17.69
CA THR A 287 14.45 -12.28 17.33
C THR A 287 15.15 -13.10 18.42
N GLY A 288 14.50 -13.31 19.57
CA GLY A 288 15.05 -14.09 20.69
C GLY A 288 15.01 -15.61 20.51
N GLY A 289 14.23 -16.13 19.55
CA GLY A 289 13.91 -17.57 19.43
C GLY A 289 14.63 -18.34 18.31
N GLY A 290 15.46 -17.71 17.49
CA GLY A 290 16.00 -18.30 16.26
C GLY A 290 17.23 -19.22 16.41
N GLY A 291 17.52 -19.75 17.60
CA GLY A 291 18.71 -20.58 17.79
C GLY A 291 18.68 -21.40 19.07
N ASN A 292 17.96 -22.53 19.05
CA ASN A 292 18.34 -23.75 19.77
C ASN A 292 17.35 -24.89 19.49
N SER A 293 17.63 -25.70 18.46
CA SER A 293 17.16 -27.08 18.40
C SER A 293 18.20 -27.98 17.73
N SER A 294 19.42 -27.97 18.26
CA SER A 294 20.40 -29.05 18.03
C SER A 294 21.58 -28.94 19.01
N HIS A 295 21.29 -29.17 20.29
CA HIS A 295 22.33 -29.51 21.27
C HIS A 295 22.19 -30.99 21.66
N LEU A 296 22.73 -31.86 20.81
CA LEU A 296 23.46 -33.03 21.28
C LEU A 296 24.94 -32.71 21.15
N SER A 297 25.53 -32.34 22.28
CA SER A 297 26.92 -32.61 22.69
C SER A 297 28.06 -32.27 21.72
N SER A 298 28.66 -31.07 21.85
CA SER A 298 30.09 -30.87 21.56
C SER A 298 30.63 -29.55 22.17
N PRO A 299 31.79 -29.54 22.86
CA PRO A 299 32.39 -28.34 23.43
C PRO A 299 33.27 -27.64 22.38
N VAL A 300 32.87 -26.47 21.88
CA VAL A 300 33.62 -25.68 20.87
C VAL A 300 33.79 -24.21 21.37
N PRO A 301 34.97 -23.57 21.15
CA PRO A 301 35.43 -22.36 21.84
C PRO A 301 34.65 -21.05 21.58
N PRO A 302 34.86 -20.00 22.41
CA PRO A 302 34.01 -18.79 22.49
C PRO A 302 34.01 -17.84 21.27
N GLN A 303 34.80 -18.08 20.22
CA GLN A 303 34.90 -17.19 19.06
C GLN A 303 33.72 -17.29 18.07
N ARG A 304 33.08 -18.46 17.91
CA ARG A 304 31.91 -18.60 17.02
C ARG A 304 30.64 -17.91 17.54
N ARG A 305 30.51 -17.70 18.86
CA ARG A 305 29.37 -16.99 19.47
C ARG A 305 29.33 -15.49 19.17
N ARG A 306 30.49 -14.82 19.03
CA ARG A 306 30.56 -13.36 18.75
C ARG A 306 30.20 -13.00 17.30
N LEU A 307 30.44 -13.90 16.35
CA LEU A 307 30.07 -13.70 14.94
C LEU A 307 28.58 -13.97 14.70
N SER A 308 27.99 -14.91 15.45
CA SER A 308 26.55 -15.21 15.41
C SER A 308 25.71 -14.06 15.96
N THR A 309 26.11 -13.50 17.11
CA THR A 309 25.44 -12.36 17.76
C THR A 309 25.46 -11.08 16.90
N ARG A 310 26.55 -10.78 16.18
CA ARG A 310 26.59 -9.65 15.23
C ARG A 310 25.69 -9.83 14.01
N LYS A 311 25.54 -11.07 13.50
CA LYS A 311 24.62 -11.36 12.38
C LYS A 311 23.15 -11.27 12.80
N ILE A 312 22.84 -11.72 14.01
CA ILE A 312 21.49 -11.60 14.60
C ILE A 312 21.15 -10.12 14.86
N ALA A 313 22.10 -9.33 15.37
CA ALA A 313 21.94 -7.89 15.57
C ALA A 313 21.66 -7.14 14.26
N ARG A 314 22.40 -7.42 13.19
CA ARG A 314 22.17 -6.80 11.87
C ARG A 314 20.85 -7.24 11.22
N GLY A 315 20.41 -8.48 11.48
CA GLY A 315 19.09 -8.95 11.05
C GLY A 315 17.96 -8.20 11.75
N LEU A 316 18.08 -7.99 13.06
CA LEU A 316 17.14 -7.17 13.84
C LEU A 316 17.12 -5.71 13.34
N GLU A 317 18.29 -5.09 13.16
CA GLU A 317 18.43 -3.73 12.62
C GLU A 317 17.67 -3.58 11.31
N LEU A 318 17.90 -4.48 10.35
CA LEU A 318 17.28 -4.42 9.03
C LEU A 318 15.77 -4.68 9.10
N ASN A 319 15.31 -5.57 9.99
CA ASN A 319 13.88 -5.84 10.17
C ASN A 319 13.14 -4.61 10.72
N ILE A 320 13.71 -3.94 11.73
CA ILE A 320 13.15 -2.70 12.27
C ILE A 320 13.20 -1.60 11.21
N ALA A 321 14.34 -1.43 10.54
CA ALA A 321 14.51 -0.42 9.50
C ALA A 321 13.51 -0.60 8.35
N ASN A 322 13.30 -1.83 7.89
CA ASN A 322 12.33 -2.14 6.86
C ASN A 322 10.89 -1.83 7.30
N CYS A 323 10.53 -2.16 8.55
CA CYS A 323 9.20 -1.85 9.10
C CYS A 323 8.99 -0.33 9.20
N LEU A 324 9.92 0.39 9.83
CA LEU A 324 9.86 1.84 9.98
C LEU A 324 9.84 2.55 8.62
N GLY A 325 10.66 2.11 7.65
CA GLY A 325 10.69 2.68 6.31
C GLY A 325 9.40 2.45 5.52
N ARG A 326 8.78 1.26 5.63
CA ARG A 326 7.46 1.00 5.05
C ARG A 326 6.37 1.89 5.66
N LEU A 327 6.32 2.01 6.99
CA LEU A 327 5.32 2.84 7.66
C LEU A 327 5.55 4.33 7.39
N TYR A 328 6.79 4.80 7.46
CA TYR A 328 7.15 6.19 7.19
C TYR A 328 6.78 6.59 5.76
N SER A 329 7.13 5.77 4.76
CA SER A 329 6.81 6.08 3.36
C SER A 329 5.30 6.09 3.08
N ARG A 330 4.52 5.18 3.68
CA ARG A 330 3.07 5.11 3.50
C ARG A 330 2.32 6.25 4.20
N LEU A 331 2.69 6.56 5.43
CA LEU A 331 2.14 7.70 6.17
C LEU A 331 2.55 9.05 5.53
N ALA A 332 3.68 9.10 4.83
CA ALA A 332 4.06 10.28 4.05
C ALA A 332 3.31 10.38 2.70
N ALA A 333 3.03 9.26 2.04
CA ALA A 333 2.33 9.25 0.75
C ALA A 333 0.85 9.64 0.89
N ALA A 334 0.20 9.29 1.99
CA ALA A 334 -1.21 9.61 2.23
C ALA A 334 -1.46 11.10 2.51
N VAL A 335 -0.45 11.86 2.97
CA VAL A 335 -0.49 13.35 3.05
C VAL A 335 -0.50 13.99 1.64
N VAL A 336 -0.17 13.23 0.59
CA VAL A 336 -0.04 13.69 -0.79
C VAL A 336 -1.30 13.39 -1.62
N THR A 337 -2.43 13.00 -1.03
CA THR A 337 -3.70 12.92 -1.78
C THR A 337 -3.99 14.29 -2.42
N PRO A 338 -3.94 14.37 -3.77
CA PRO A 338 -3.98 15.66 -4.43
C PRO A 338 -5.44 16.14 -4.39
N ASN A 339 -5.66 17.30 -3.76
CA ASN A 339 -6.87 18.08 -4.01
C ASN A 339 -7.14 18.11 -5.52
N PRO A 340 -8.33 17.70 -6.00
CA PRO A 340 -8.61 17.49 -7.43
C PRO A 340 -8.56 18.77 -8.28
N LEU A 341 -8.42 19.94 -7.65
CA LEU A 341 -8.36 21.24 -8.34
C LEU A 341 -6.95 21.67 -8.78
N ASN A 342 -5.87 20.98 -8.36
CA ASN A 342 -4.50 21.51 -8.53
C ASN A 342 -3.69 20.90 -9.68
N ILE A 343 -4.26 20.05 -10.52
CA ILE A 343 -3.54 19.41 -11.63
C ILE A 343 -3.54 20.28 -12.91
N ALA A 344 -4.30 21.38 -12.94
CA ALA A 344 -4.36 22.28 -14.09
C ALA A 344 -3.24 23.34 -14.15
N SER A 345 -2.41 23.49 -13.11
CA SER A 345 -1.24 24.35 -13.14
C SER A 345 0.03 23.51 -13.19
N SER A 346 0.83 23.68 -14.23
CA SER A 346 2.20 23.17 -14.39
C SER A 346 3.21 23.73 -13.37
N VAL A 347 2.75 24.16 -12.19
CA VAL A 347 3.57 24.54 -11.06
C VAL A 347 3.50 23.40 -10.06
N GLN A 348 4.46 22.47 -10.15
CA GLN A 348 4.76 21.55 -9.05
C GLN A 348 5.25 22.37 -7.85
N LEU A 349 4.34 22.92 -7.06
CA LEU A 349 4.65 23.35 -5.71
C LEU A 349 5.07 22.09 -4.95
N HIS A 350 6.36 21.94 -4.70
CA HIS A 350 6.95 20.82 -3.99
C HIS A 350 6.27 20.64 -2.62
N VAL A 351 5.40 19.63 -2.54
CA VAL A 351 4.73 19.20 -1.31
C VAL A 351 5.76 18.53 -0.40
N SER A 352 5.78 18.92 0.87
CA SER A 352 6.70 18.41 1.89
C SER A 352 6.59 16.90 2.02
N THR A 353 7.66 16.17 1.70
CA THR A 353 7.76 14.69 1.79
C THR A 353 7.97 14.20 3.23
N THR A 354 7.29 14.84 4.20
CA THR A 354 7.43 14.56 5.63
C THR A 354 6.21 13.78 6.09
N ALA A 355 6.43 12.62 6.72
CA ALA A 355 5.35 11.83 7.29
C ALA A 355 4.55 12.65 8.31
N ASP A 356 3.26 12.34 8.44
CA ASP A 356 2.44 12.90 9.51
C ASP A 356 2.92 12.37 10.88
N TYR A 357 3.60 13.22 11.64
CA TYR A 357 4.15 12.86 12.96
C TYR A 357 3.08 12.62 14.02
N THR A 358 1.81 12.92 13.74
CA THR A 358 0.69 12.51 14.60
C THR A 358 0.52 10.98 14.61
N PHE A 359 0.71 10.34 13.45
CA PHE A 359 0.66 8.88 13.30
C PHE A 359 2.05 8.21 13.35
N PHE A 360 3.12 9.01 13.37
CA PHE A 360 4.51 8.55 13.50
C PHE A 360 5.19 9.21 14.72
N PRO A 361 4.88 8.78 15.96
CA PRO A 361 5.34 9.40 17.20
C PRO A 361 6.83 9.13 17.44
N LEU A 362 7.68 10.04 16.93
CA LEU A 362 9.13 9.94 17.03
C LEU A 362 9.62 9.75 18.47
N VAL A 363 9.00 10.41 19.44
CA VAL A 363 9.38 10.29 20.86
C VAL A 363 9.21 8.86 21.36
N VAL A 364 8.11 8.18 21.00
CA VAL A 364 7.86 6.79 21.39
C VAL A 364 8.82 5.84 20.67
N ILE A 365 8.98 6.00 19.36
CA ILE A 365 9.86 5.16 18.55
C ILE A 365 11.32 5.28 19.02
N ILE A 366 11.82 6.50 19.19
CA ILE A 366 13.21 6.74 19.60
C ILE A 366 13.42 6.28 21.05
N SER A 367 12.50 6.60 21.97
CA SER A 367 12.68 6.25 23.39
C SER A 367 12.68 4.74 23.63
N THR A 368 11.87 3.97 22.89
CA THR A 368 11.87 2.50 22.97
C THR A 368 13.14 1.89 22.39
N LEU A 369 13.56 2.33 21.20
CA LEU A 369 14.77 1.84 20.54
C LEU A 369 16.03 2.17 21.35
N GLU A 370 16.17 3.40 21.86
CA GLU A 370 17.31 3.77 22.70
C GLU A 370 17.31 3.03 24.03
N ARG A 371 16.14 2.84 24.64
CA ARG A 371 16.03 2.04 25.88
C ARG A 371 16.50 0.61 25.65
N TYR A 372 16.10 0.00 24.54
CA TYR A 372 16.58 -1.32 24.14
C TYR A 372 18.10 -1.33 23.87
N ALA A 373 18.60 -0.34 23.12
CA ALA A 373 20.01 -0.23 22.79
C ALA A 373 20.91 -0.09 24.03
N VAL A 374 20.47 0.71 25.02
CA VAL A 374 21.17 0.86 26.30
C VAL A 374 21.11 -0.44 27.12
N GLN A 375 19.96 -1.11 27.19
CA GLN A 375 19.81 -2.38 27.92
C GLN A 375 20.66 -3.50 27.33
N GLN A 376 20.76 -3.58 26.00
CA GLN A 376 21.55 -4.58 25.28
C GLN A 376 23.01 -4.15 25.03
N ASN A 377 23.41 -2.97 25.51
CA ASN A 377 24.74 -2.39 25.36
C ASN A 377 25.21 -2.32 23.88
N LEU A 378 24.31 -1.89 23.01
CA LEU A 378 24.51 -1.71 21.57
C LEU A 378 25.28 -0.42 21.26
N PRO A 379 25.94 -0.31 20.10
CA PRO A 379 26.72 0.88 19.76
C PRO A 379 25.85 2.15 19.63
N THR A 380 26.47 3.33 19.75
CA THR A 380 25.77 4.63 19.68
C THR A 380 25.19 4.92 18.31
N ASN A 381 25.78 4.38 17.24
CA ASN A 381 25.26 4.51 15.88
C ASN A 381 24.10 3.55 15.55
N TRP A 382 23.63 2.74 16.49
CA TRP A 382 22.61 1.71 16.22
C TRP A 382 21.26 2.31 15.78
N VAL A 383 20.71 3.26 16.54
CA VAL A 383 19.44 3.94 16.16
C VAL A 383 19.61 4.80 14.91
N PRO A 384 20.69 5.62 14.77
CA PRO A 384 20.97 6.31 13.51
C PRO A 384 21.05 5.38 12.29
N ALA A 385 21.70 4.21 12.41
CA ALA A 385 21.79 3.24 11.33
C ALA A 385 20.41 2.72 10.91
N ILE A 386 19.52 2.42 11.87
CA ILE A 386 18.13 2.01 11.58
C ILE A 386 17.38 3.11 10.82
N PHE A 387 17.51 4.37 11.24
CA PHE A 387 16.85 5.50 10.58
C PHE A 387 17.41 5.73 9.16
N GLY A 388 18.73 5.61 8.98
CA GLY A 388 19.39 5.69 7.69
C GLY A 388 18.96 4.58 6.73
N ASP A 389 18.95 3.33 7.20
CA ASP A 389 18.49 2.16 6.43
C ASP A 389 16.99 2.25 6.11
N ALA A 390 16.18 2.80 7.03
CA ALA A 390 14.76 3.10 6.82
C ALA A 390 14.50 4.28 5.87
N LYS A 391 15.56 5.00 5.45
CA LYS A 391 15.50 6.23 4.64
C LYS A 391 14.70 7.36 5.29
N ILE A 392 14.62 7.38 6.63
CA ILE A 392 14.01 8.48 7.37
C ILE A 392 15.02 9.63 7.39
N PRO A 393 14.68 10.84 6.88
CA PRO A 393 15.63 11.94 6.82
C PRO A 393 16.00 12.41 8.25
N PRO A 394 17.27 12.81 8.49
CA PRO A 394 17.66 13.47 9.72
C PRO A 394 17.02 14.87 9.77
N SER A 395 15.84 14.95 10.37
CA SER A 395 15.02 16.16 10.43
C SER A 395 15.15 16.85 11.80
N PRO A 396 14.80 18.15 11.91
CA PRO A 396 14.78 18.82 13.21
C PRO A 396 13.83 18.13 14.21
N GLU A 397 12.74 17.51 13.74
CA GLU A 397 11.77 16.79 14.58
C GLU A 397 12.41 15.57 15.27
N VAL A 398 13.37 14.90 14.63
CA VAL A 398 14.14 13.81 15.26
C VAL A 398 14.97 14.37 16.42
N VAL A 399 15.67 15.48 16.21
CA VAL A 399 16.46 16.14 17.27
C VAL A 399 15.57 16.64 18.40
N GLU A 400 14.42 17.23 18.06
CA GLU A 400 13.40 17.66 19.01
C GLU A 400 12.88 16.50 19.86
N ALA A 401 12.64 15.34 19.27
CA ALA A 401 12.23 14.14 20.00
C ALA A 401 13.30 13.67 20.98
N TYR A 402 14.59 13.70 20.63
CA TYR A 402 15.67 13.45 21.58
C TYR A 402 15.69 14.48 22.71
N ASN A 403 15.43 15.76 22.41
CA ASN A 403 15.35 16.81 23.42
C ASN A 403 14.22 16.54 24.43
N ILE A 404 13.03 16.20 23.93
CA ILE A 404 11.90 15.80 24.78
C ILE A 404 12.29 14.62 25.69
N ILE A 405 13.03 13.62 25.16
CA ILE A 405 13.49 12.47 25.94
C ILE A 405 14.50 12.87 27.03
N ILE A 406 15.47 13.74 26.71
CA ILE A 406 16.50 14.20 27.65
C ILE A 406 15.88 15.02 28.79
N CYS A 407 14.87 15.85 28.49
CA CYS A 407 14.17 16.66 29.49
C CYS A 407 13.16 15.85 30.33
N LYS A 408 12.82 14.60 29.97
CA LYS A 408 11.94 13.75 30.78
C LYS A 408 12.62 13.43 32.11
N LYS A 409 11.91 13.68 33.22
CA LYS A 409 12.35 13.39 34.60
C LYS A 409 12.34 11.89 34.97
N ASP A 410 12.57 11.01 34.00
CA ASP A 410 12.67 9.55 34.23
C ASP A 410 14.08 9.19 34.74
N PRO A 411 14.22 8.47 35.87
CA PRO A 411 15.51 8.02 36.39
C PRO A 411 16.38 7.26 35.38
N PHE A 412 15.79 6.62 34.37
CA PHE A 412 16.53 5.92 33.32
C PHE A 412 17.34 6.88 32.45
N TRP A 413 16.71 7.97 31.97
CA TRP A 413 17.33 8.96 31.08
C TRP A 413 18.27 9.92 31.83
N MET A 414 18.04 10.11 33.14
CA MET A 414 18.84 11.00 33.98
C MET A 414 20.27 10.51 34.27
N ARG A 415 20.62 9.28 33.89
CA ARG A 415 21.96 8.71 34.11
C ARG A 415 22.96 9.41 33.19
N GLU A 416 24.09 9.84 33.75
CA GLU A 416 25.15 10.57 33.01
C GLU A 416 25.63 9.82 31.76
N ASN A 417 25.87 8.50 31.88
CA ASN A 417 26.28 7.65 30.75
C ASN A 417 25.20 7.53 29.65
N VAL A 418 23.92 7.64 30.02
CA VAL A 418 22.80 7.58 29.06
C VAL A 418 22.65 8.94 28.37
N ARG A 419 22.74 10.04 29.12
CA ARG A 419 22.75 11.39 28.52
C ARG A 419 23.89 11.59 27.54
N SER A 420 25.12 11.23 27.92
CA SER A 420 26.27 11.37 27.03
C SER A 420 26.10 10.56 25.74
N ARG A 421 25.55 9.35 25.83
CA ARG A 421 25.12 8.57 24.67
C ARG A 421 24.11 9.31 23.81
N LEU A 422 23.00 9.80 24.38
CA LEU A 422 21.96 10.49 23.61
C LEU A 422 22.51 11.74 22.91
N MET A 423 23.41 12.48 23.56
CA MET A 423 24.07 13.64 22.94
C MET A 423 25.01 13.24 21.79
N GLU A 424 25.69 12.10 21.89
CA GLU A 424 26.48 11.54 20.78
C GLU A 424 25.58 11.10 19.62
N VAL A 425 24.40 10.56 19.91
CA VAL A 425 23.40 10.21 18.90
C VAL A 425 22.88 11.45 18.17
N ILE A 426 22.57 12.53 18.90
CA ILE A 426 22.21 13.83 18.32
C ILE A 426 23.34 14.34 17.41
N TYR A 427 24.59 14.24 17.85
CA TYR A 427 25.75 14.61 17.03
C TYR A 427 25.75 13.84 15.69
N ILE A 428 25.48 12.52 15.70
CA ILE A 428 25.44 11.71 14.49
C ILE A 428 24.34 12.19 13.53
N PHE A 429 23.11 12.39 14.02
CA PHE A 429 22.00 12.87 13.18
C PHE A 429 22.27 14.26 12.58
N VAL A 430 22.84 15.18 13.36
CA VAL A 430 23.17 16.53 12.88
C VAL A 430 24.31 16.49 11.87
N ALA A 431 25.35 15.68 12.11
CA ALA A 431 26.43 15.49 11.16
C ALA A 431 25.91 14.90 9.84
N GLU A 432 25.02 13.90 9.91
CA GLU A 432 24.39 13.30 8.74
C GLU A 432 23.50 14.30 7.96
N PHE A 433 22.81 15.21 8.63
CA PHE A 433 22.07 16.30 7.99
C PHE A 433 22.99 17.30 7.26
N ILE A 434 24.15 17.61 7.85
CA ILE A 434 25.15 18.50 7.26
C ILE A 434 25.79 17.85 6.02
N ASP A 435 26.18 16.58 6.14
CA ASP A 435 26.85 15.82 5.09
C ASP A 435 25.89 15.37 3.97
N SER A 436 24.59 15.28 4.27
CA SER A 436 23.58 14.90 3.28
C SER A 436 23.56 15.87 2.09
N PRO A 437 23.63 15.35 0.84
CA PRO A 437 23.49 16.18 -0.36
C PRO A 437 22.11 16.85 -0.37
N ALA A 438 22.02 18.04 -0.96
CA ALA A 438 20.86 18.93 -0.89
C ALA A 438 19.58 18.31 -1.49
N ARG A 439 18.88 17.49 -0.69
CA ARG A 439 17.51 17.01 -0.96
C ARG A 439 16.47 18.13 -0.79
N LEU A 440 16.86 19.22 -0.14
CA LEU A 440 16.02 20.34 0.23
C LEU A 440 16.46 21.60 -0.51
N SER A 441 15.50 22.48 -0.79
CA SER A 441 15.80 23.80 -1.32
C SER A 441 16.70 24.59 -0.33
N PRO A 442 17.51 25.54 -0.81
CA PRO A 442 18.39 26.34 0.06
C PRO A 442 17.65 26.99 1.24
N ARG A 443 16.43 27.49 1.00
CA ARG A 443 15.58 28.12 2.02
C ARG A 443 15.06 27.11 3.07
N GLN A 444 14.64 25.92 2.65
CA GLN A 444 14.21 24.87 3.59
C GLN A 444 15.39 24.38 4.43
N ARG A 445 16.57 24.23 3.81
CA ARG A 445 17.79 23.85 4.52
C ARG A 445 18.17 24.88 5.57
N GLN A 446 18.05 26.17 5.27
CA GLN A 446 18.25 27.27 6.21
C GLN A 446 17.29 27.22 7.40
N LEU A 447 15.99 27.02 7.14
CA LEU A 447 14.99 26.94 8.20
C LEU A 447 15.23 25.75 9.12
N GLN A 448 15.51 24.57 8.55
CA GLN A 448 15.82 23.38 9.32
C GLN A 448 17.13 23.52 10.11
N SER A 449 18.17 24.11 9.50
CA SER A 449 19.43 24.35 10.21
C SER A 449 19.26 25.30 11.39
N SER A 450 18.40 26.32 11.26
CA SER A 450 18.06 27.23 12.37
C SER A 450 17.37 26.48 13.52
N ARG A 451 16.35 25.67 13.21
CA ARG A 451 15.65 24.86 14.24
C ARG A 451 16.60 23.88 14.94
N MET A 452 17.46 23.19 14.19
CA MET A 452 18.45 22.28 14.77
C MET A 452 19.47 23.01 15.64
N LEU A 453 19.85 24.23 15.26
CA LEU A 453 20.74 25.07 16.04
C LEU A 453 20.11 25.44 17.39
N ASP A 454 18.82 25.79 17.42
CA ASP A 454 18.10 26.11 18.66
C ASP A 454 18.11 24.91 19.62
N HIS A 455 17.82 23.70 19.12
CA HIS A 455 17.90 22.47 19.93
C HIS A 455 19.32 22.20 20.44
N LEU A 456 20.35 22.32 19.59
CA LEU A 456 21.74 22.14 20.01
C LEU A 456 22.21 23.18 21.03
N THR A 457 21.76 24.43 20.91
CA THR A 457 22.09 25.46 21.91
C THR A 457 21.49 25.13 23.26
N THR A 458 20.27 24.60 23.29
CA THR A 458 19.61 24.12 24.52
C THR A 458 20.45 23.02 25.18
N HIS A 459 20.88 22.01 24.42
CA HIS A 459 21.74 20.93 24.92
C HIS A 459 23.11 21.40 25.42
N LEU A 460 23.73 22.36 24.73
CA LEU A 460 24.98 22.95 25.20
C LEU A 460 24.77 23.67 26.52
N VAL A 461 23.70 24.45 26.69
CA VAL A 461 23.41 25.13 27.97
C VAL A 461 23.20 24.12 29.09
N GLU A 462 22.43 23.05 28.86
CA GLU A 462 22.19 21.99 29.85
C GLU A 462 23.48 21.27 30.26
N LEU A 463 24.34 20.90 29.30
CA LEU A 463 25.64 20.27 29.55
C LEU A 463 26.62 21.17 30.32
N HIS A 464 26.52 22.50 30.17
CA HIS A 464 27.32 23.45 30.96
C HIS A 464 26.70 23.74 32.34
N ALA A 465 25.40 23.48 32.52
CA ALA A 465 24.68 23.64 33.76
C ALA A 465 24.77 22.40 34.68
N GLU A 466 25.08 21.21 34.14
CA GLU A 466 25.36 20.04 34.98
C GLU A 466 26.55 20.35 35.90
N PRO A 467 26.36 20.33 37.23
CA PRO A 467 27.42 20.69 38.16
C PRO A 467 28.57 19.70 38.00
N LYS A 468 29.79 20.21 37.98
CA LYS A 468 31.01 19.41 38.17
C LYS A 468 30.82 18.56 39.43
N SER A 469 30.37 17.32 39.29
CA SER A 469 30.28 16.38 40.39
C SER A 469 31.70 16.02 40.81
N GLY A 470 32.26 16.84 41.70
CA GLY A 470 33.61 16.67 42.24
C GLY A 470 34.30 17.99 42.57
N GLY A 471 33.69 18.82 43.41
CA GLY A 471 34.32 20.01 43.97
C GLY A 471 33.80 20.29 45.37
N ASP A 472 34.65 20.02 46.36
CA ASP A 472 34.53 20.35 47.79
C ASP A 472 33.90 19.31 48.73
N HIS A 473 34.61 18.19 48.91
CA HIS A 473 34.81 17.67 50.26
C HIS A 473 36.29 17.83 50.64
N THR A 474 36.54 18.89 51.39
CA THR A 474 37.80 19.17 52.08
C THR A 474 38.02 18.14 53.19
N LEU A 475 39.17 17.45 53.10
CA LEU A 475 39.96 16.79 54.17
C LEU A 475 39.54 15.40 54.73
N MET A 476 40.56 14.52 54.66
CA MET A 476 40.85 13.29 55.42
C MET A 476 40.32 11.95 54.88
N GLY A 477 41.26 11.12 54.41
CA GLY A 477 41.11 9.66 54.34
C GLY A 477 41.44 9.05 52.98
N GLY A 478 42.58 8.37 52.89
CA GLY A 478 43.08 7.76 51.65
C GLY A 478 42.19 6.65 51.09
N GLY A 479 42.15 6.57 49.75
CA GLY A 479 41.50 5.49 48.99
C GLY A 479 41.73 5.67 47.49
N SER A 480 42.88 5.22 46.99
CA SER A 480 43.29 5.33 45.57
C SER A 480 42.59 4.27 44.69
N GLY A 481 41.28 4.41 44.47
CA GLY A 481 40.51 3.46 43.64
C GLY A 481 39.52 4.08 42.64
N GLY A 482 39.07 5.33 42.82
CA GLY A 482 37.99 5.92 42.01
C GLY A 482 38.39 7.00 40.99
N ALA A 483 39.65 7.46 41.00
CA ALA A 483 40.04 8.67 40.26
C ALA A 483 40.16 8.50 38.73
N SER A 484 40.50 7.29 38.22
CA SER A 484 40.70 7.11 36.77
C SER A 484 39.39 7.01 35.97
N GLY A 485 38.32 6.50 36.57
CA GLY A 485 36.99 6.43 35.94
C GLY A 485 36.38 7.81 35.74
N VAL A 486 36.45 8.66 36.78
CA VAL A 486 35.91 10.03 36.77
C VAL A 486 36.72 10.94 35.83
N GLN A 487 38.05 10.79 35.77
CA GLN A 487 38.89 11.51 34.80
C GLN A 487 38.60 11.10 33.36
N SER A 488 38.35 9.81 33.10
CA SER A 488 37.98 9.31 31.77
C SER A 488 36.62 9.84 31.31
N GLN A 489 35.60 9.84 32.19
CA GLN A 489 34.27 10.38 31.90
C GLN A 489 34.31 11.91 31.69
N HIS A 490 35.07 12.63 32.51
CA HIS A 490 35.25 14.07 32.35
C HIS A 490 35.94 14.42 31.01
N GLN A 491 36.94 13.64 30.60
CA GLN A 491 37.59 13.81 29.30
C GLN A 491 36.64 13.51 28.13
N GLN A 492 35.80 12.47 28.24
CA GLN A 492 34.77 12.15 27.25
C GLN A 492 33.72 13.25 27.14
N HIS A 493 33.29 13.83 28.27
CA HIS A 493 32.37 14.95 28.33
C HIS A 493 32.93 16.19 27.63
N LEU A 494 34.20 16.56 27.89
CA LEU A 494 34.85 17.69 27.24
C LEU A 494 34.96 17.52 25.72
N LEU A 495 35.32 16.32 25.26
CA LEU A 495 35.38 16.01 23.83
C LEU A 495 34.01 16.11 23.15
N LEU A 496 32.95 15.67 23.83
CA LEU A 496 31.59 15.77 23.32
C LEU A 496 31.12 17.23 23.21
N VAL A 497 31.43 18.07 24.20
CA VAL A 497 31.14 19.51 24.14
C VAL A 497 31.87 20.19 22.98
N GLU A 498 33.14 19.84 22.74
CA GLU A 498 33.91 20.38 21.62
C GLU A 498 33.31 19.97 20.26
N LYS A 499 32.93 18.69 20.11
CA LYS A 499 32.23 18.18 18.92
C LYS A 499 30.91 18.93 18.65
N LEU A 500 30.06 19.10 19.67
CA LEU A 500 28.79 19.82 19.53
C LEU A 500 28.98 21.30 19.19
N ARG A 501 30.02 21.95 19.76
CA ARG A 501 30.39 23.33 19.39
C ARG A 501 30.81 23.43 17.93
N GLY A 502 31.57 22.46 17.43
CA GLY A 502 31.96 22.38 16.02
C GLY A 502 30.77 22.27 15.07
N LEU A 503 29.78 21.42 15.40
CA LEU A 503 28.53 21.31 14.62
C LEU A 503 27.72 22.60 14.66
N ARG A 504 27.59 23.24 15.82
CA ARG A 504 26.92 24.53 15.96
C ARG A 504 27.52 25.59 15.03
N SER A 505 28.84 25.73 15.00
CA SER A 505 29.52 26.67 14.08
C SER A 505 29.34 26.31 12.60
N HIS A 506 29.09 25.03 12.27
CA HIS A 506 28.79 24.61 10.90
C HIS A 506 27.34 24.95 10.52
N LEU A 507 26.38 24.68 11.41
CA LEU A 507 24.98 25.06 11.21
C LEU A 507 24.79 26.58 11.15
N GLU A 508 25.51 27.36 11.97
CA GLU A 508 25.51 28.84 11.90
C GLU A 508 25.92 29.32 10.51
N ARG A 509 26.98 28.74 9.94
CA ARG A 509 27.42 29.06 8.58
C ARG A 509 26.37 28.72 7.54
N MET A 510 25.73 27.55 7.64
CA MET A 510 24.65 27.15 6.73
C MET A 510 23.39 28.01 6.87
N ALA A 511 23.04 28.44 8.08
CA ALA A 511 21.91 29.33 8.34
C ALA A 511 22.19 30.74 7.81
N SER A 512 23.45 31.18 7.82
CA SER A 512 23.89 32.51 7.38
C SER A 512 24.12 32.61 5.86
N SER A 513 24.59 31.55 5.19
CA SER A 513 25.01 31.59 3.78
C SER A 513 23.86 31.74 2.78
N ALA A 514 22.63 31.40 3.17
CA ALA A 514 21.43 31.62 2.35
C ALA A 514 20.81 33.02 2.50
N ALA A 515 21.32 33.87 3.41
CA ALA A 515 20.90 35.27 3.51
C ALA A 515 21.56 36.18 2.45
N ALA A 516 22.52 35.65 1.68
CA ALA A 516 23.29 36.36 0.66
C ALA A 516 22.88 36.02 -0.79
N ILE A 517 21.80 35.25 -0.97
CA ILE A 517 21.17 34.92 -2.26
C ILE A 517 19.71 35.35 -2.16
#